data_AF-A0AAZ1XMH2-F1
#
_entry.id   AF-A0AAZ1XMH2-F1
#
_cell.length_a   1.000
_cell.length_b   1.000
_cell.length_c   1.000
_cell.angle_alpha   90.00
_cell.angle_beta   90.00
_cell.angle_gamma   90.00
#
_symmetry.space_group_name_H-M   'P 1'
#
loop_
_entity.id
_entity.type
_entity.pdbx_description
1 polymer ?
#
loop_
_entity_poly.entity_id
_entity_poly.type
_entity_poly.pdbx_seq_one_letter_code
_entity_poly.pdbx_strand_id
1 'polypeptide(L)'
;MIQERQRKVQELKQSLKVSTEAADRETANGVRVFSALIQSLERAQAELIEMTEKNQKRTEKQTKVYIKELEQEVFELTRRRAEMEEISRSKDRLHFLQSFPSLNAAPPTKDWTDVSICPAIYEGITRTALVKAVDELTETIKNEMEMIRDAQFDNIRQNAVDVTLDPYMAHPALILSNDRKQVHCGDAWKKLPDRSKRFEPAINVLGTQGFSSGRLYYDVQVKGKTVWTLGVAKGSVNRKGEIKLNPENGYWTICLRNRNEYFALAAHPVPLSVNDPPEKDLAHCFLTPWEASTEVCAQPS
;
A
#
# COMPACT_ATOMS: atom_id res chain seq x y z
N MET A 1 12.90 39.81 30.53
CA MET A 1 13.98 39.07 29.83
C MET A 1 14.21 37.67 30.42
N ILE A 2 14.53 37.50 31.71
CA ILE A 2 14.81 36.16 32.30
C ILE A 2 13.61 35.20 32.20
N GLN A 3 12.41 35.63 32.60
CA GLN A 3 11.19 34.80 32.52
C GLN A 3 10.85 34.37 31.08
N GLU A 4 11.08 35.25 30.11
CA GLU A 4 10.87 34.96 28.69
C GLU A 4 11.85 33.89 28.19
N ARG A 5 13.13 33.98 28.58
CA ARG A 5 14.13 32.94 28.29
C ARG A 5 13.78 31.61 28.97
N GLN A 6 13.31 31.64 30.21
CA GLN A 6 12.85 30.44 30.93
C GLN A 6 11.66 29.78 30.23
N ARG A 7 10.66 30.56 29.78
CA ARG A 7 9.55 30.06 28.97
C ARG A 7 10.07 29.39 27.69
N LYS A 8 11.00 30.03 26.99
CA LYS A 8 11.56 29.49 25.76
C LYS A 8 12.29 28.17 25.96
N VAL A 9 13.03 28.03 27.07
CA VAL A 9 13.67 26.76 27.42
C VAL A 9 12.65 25.65 27.64
N GLN A 10 11.52 25.92 28.31
CA GLN A 10 10.47 24.92 28.52
C GLN A 10 9.80 24.51 27.20
N GLU A 11 9.52 25.48 26.32
CA GLU A 11 9.01 25.20 24.97
C GLU A 11 9.96 24.30 24.19
N LEU A 12 11.26 24.58 24.22
CA LEU A 12 12.27 23.78 23.51
C LEU A 12 12.38 22.37 24.10
N LYS A 13 12.31 22.20 25.43
CA LYS A 13 12.29 20.88 26.07
C LYS A 13 11.07 20.06 25.64
N GLN A 14 9.90 20.67 25.61
CA GLN A 14 8.68 20.00 25.17
C GLN A 14 8.76 19.64 23.68
N SER A 15 9.26 20.54 22.84
CA SER A 15 9.47 20.30 21.41
C SER A 15 10.45 19.15 21.17
N LEU A 16 11.53 19.08 21.96
CA LEU A 16 12.51 17.99 21.88
C LEU A 16 11.85 16.66 22.22
N LYS A 17 11.07 16.60 23.30
CA LYS A 17 10.33 15.39 23.70
C LYS A 17 9.41 14.89 22.58
N VAL A 18 8.59 15.77 22.01
CA VAL A 18 7.69 15.43 20.89
C VAL A 18 8.47 14.96 19.65
N SER A 19 9.61 15.58 19.38
CA SER A 19 10.49 15.17 18.27
C SER A 19 11.09 13.79 18.47
N THR A 20 11.52 13.45 19.70
CA THR A 20 12.04 12.13 20.03
C THR A 20 10.95 11.07 19.88
N GLU A 21 9.77 11.31 20.46
CA GLU A 21 8.63 10.38 20.32
C GLU A 21 8.20 10.19 18.84
N ALA A 22 8.33 11.22 18.02
CA ALA A 22 8.07 11.11 16.57
C ALA A 22 9.11 10.24 15.86
N ALA A 23 10.40 10.40 16.18
CA ALA A 23 11.47 9.58 15.63
C ALA A 23 11.34 8.11 16.04
N ASP A 24 10.97 7.84 17.30
CA ASP A 24 10.73 6.48 17.80
C ASP A 24 9.56 5.82 17.08
N ARG A 25 8.45 6.55 16.87
CA ARG A 25 7.30 6.06 16.10
C ARG A 25 7.65 5.75 14.65
N GLU A 26 8.40 6.64 13.99
CA GLU A 26 8.84 6.42 12.61
C GLU A 26 9.76 5.20 12.50
N THR A 27 10.68 5.05 13.46
CA THR A 27 11.55 3.87 13.56
C THR A 27 10.74 2.60 13.75
N ALA A 28 9.76 2.59 14.67
CA ALA A 28 8.91 1.44 14.93
C ALA A 28 8.06 1.06 13.70
N ASN A 29 7.51 2.04 12.98
CA ASN A 29 6.80 1.80 11.72
C ASN A 29 7.72 1.17 10.67
N GLY A 30 8.92 1.73 10.46
CA GLY A 30 9.90 1.17 9.54
C GLY A 30 10.27 -0.28 9.89
N VAL A 31 10.61 -0.53 11.15
CA VAL A 31 10.94 -1.89 11.64
C VAL A 31 9.78 -2.85 11.39
N ARG A 32 8.54 -2.44 11.67
CA ARG A 32 7.35 -3.26 11.42
C ARG A 32 7.23 -3.66 9.94
N VAL A 33 7.30 -2.70 9.02
CA VAL A 33 7.18 -2.97 7.57
C VAL A 33 8.26 -3.93 7.11
N PHE A 34 9.53 -3.64 7.40
CA PHE A 34 10.63 -4.51 6.99
C PHE A 34 10.53 -5.91 7.61
N SER A 35 10.07 -6.03 8.86
CA SER A 35 9.82 -7.33 9.49
C SER A 35 8.76 -8.14 8.75
N ALA A 36 7.65 -7.51 8.34
CA ALA A 36 6.58 -8.18 7.60
C ALA A 36 7.05 -8.67 6.21
N LEU A 37 7.87 -7.88 5.53
CA LEU A 37 8.46 -8.25 4.24
C LEU A 37 9.46 -9.40 4.38
N ILE A 38 10.33 -9.35 5.39
CA ILE A 38 11.27 -10.44 5.69
C ILE A 38 10.51 -11.73 5.98
N GLN A 39 9.49 -11.69 6.84
CA GLN A 39 8.67 -12.87 7.14
C GLN A 39 7.98 -13.45 5.90
N SER A 40 7.55 -12.60 4.96
CA SER A 40 6.95 -13.06 3.70
C SER A 40 7.97 -13.78 2.82
N LEU A 41 9.20 -13.26 2.72
CA LEU A 41 10.28 -13.93 2.01
C LEU A 41 10.71 -15.25 2.67
N GLU A 42 10.79 -15.29 4.00
CA GLU A 42 11.11 -16.52 4.75
C GLU A 42 10.06 -17.61 4.53
N ARG A 43 8.76 -17.24 4.51
CA ARG A 43 7.68 -18.17 4.16
C ARG A 43 7.82 -18.71 2.73
N ALA A 44 8.03 -17.83 1.76
CA ALA A 44 8.21 -18.26 0.37
C ALA A 44 9.42 -19.18 0.18
N GLN A 45 10.52 -18.91 0.90
CA GLN A 45 11.69 -19.77 0.91
C GLN A 45 11.38 -21.15 1.51
N ALA A 46 10.66 -21.20 2.64
CA ALA A 46 10.27 -22.45 3.27
C ALA A 46 9.39 -23.31 2.35
N GLU A 47 8.42 -22.71 1.67
CA GLU A 47 7.54 -23.41 0.72
C GLU A 47 8.30 -23.98 -0.48
N LEU A 48 9.29 -23.23 -1.01
CA LEU A 48 10.18 -23.71 -2.08
C LEU A 48 10.94 -24.98 -1.64
N ILE A 49 11.52 -24.95 -0.44
CA ILE A 49 12.25 -26.08 0.13
C ILE A 49 11.30 -27.26 0.31
N GLU A 50 10.12 -27.04 0.90
CA GLU A 50 9.13 -28.09 1.13
C GLU A 50 8.69 -28.77 -0.17
N MET A 51 8.39 -27.99 -1.22
CA MET A 51 7.99 -28.53 -2.53
C MET A 51 9.10 -29.37 -3.16
N THR A 52 10.34 -28.90 -3.06
CA THR A 52 11.51 -29.61 -3.60
C THR A 52 11.73 -30.93 -2.87
N GLU A 53 11.71 -30.90 -1.53
CA GLU A 53 11.85 -32.12 -0.71
C GLU A 53 10.73 -33.13 -0.97
N LYS A 54 9.49 -32.66 -1.17
CA LYS A 54 8.36 -33.53 -1.46
C LYS A 54 8.55 -34.25 -2.80
N ASN A 55 8.99 -33.55 -3.84
CA ASN A 55 9.27 -34.15 -5.14
C ASN A 55 10.46 -35.11 -5.08
N GLN A 56 11.49 -34.77 -4.31
CA GLN A 56 12.62 -35.66 -4.06
C GLN A 56 12.17 -36.95 -3.37
N LYS A 57 11.43 -36.87 -2.26
CA LYS A 57 10.91 -38.04 -1.52
C LYS A 57 10.05 -38.95 -2.40
N ARG A 58 9.21 -38.37 -3.26
CA ARG A 58 8.39 -39.14 -4.22
C ARG A 58 9.27 -39.92 -5.20
N THR A 59 10.27 -39.26 -5.75
CA THR A 59 11.21 -39.85 -6.72
C THR A 59 12.05 -40.94 -6.10
N GLU A 60 12.63 -40.69 -4.92
CA GLU A 60 13.41 -41.67 -4.18
C GLU A 60 12.58 -42.92 -3.86
N LYS A 61 11.33 -42.75 -3.43
CA LYS A 61 10.43 -43.87 -3.14
C LYS A 61 10.18 -44.72 -4.38
N GLN A 62 9.92 -44.07 -5.52
CA GLN A 62 9.68 -44.75 -6.79
C GLN A 62 10.93 -45.46 -7.31
N THR A 63 12.08 -44.80 -7.27
CA THR A 63 13.37 -45.38 -7.68
C THR A 63 13.75 -46.59 -6.83
N LYS A 64 13.52 -46.55 -5.51
CA LYS A 64 13.75 -47.71 -4.62
C LYS A 64 12.91 -48.93 -5.01
N VAL A 65 11.68 -48.72 -5.48
CA VAL A 65 10.83 -49.81 -5.98
C VAL A 65 11.44 -50.42 -7.25
N TYR A 66 11.84 -49.57 -8.21
CA TYR A 66 12.47 -50.04 -9.45
C TYR A 66 13.78 -50.80 -9.22
N ILE A 67 14.64 -50.28 -8.33
CA ILE A 67 15.89 -50.96 -7.95
C ILE A 67 15.60 -52.33 -7.36
N LYS A 68 14.65 -52.43 -6.41
CA LYS A 68 14.32 -53.71 -5.77
C LYS A 68 13.77 -54.74 -6.75
N GLU A 69 12.92 -54.32 -7.69
CA GLU A 69 12.40 -55.19 -8.76
C GLU A 69 13.53 -55.68 -9.67
N LEU A 70 14.44 -54.78 -10.10
CA LEU A 70 15.61 -55.12 -10.91
C LEU A 70 16.58 -56.06 -10.20
N GLU A 71 16.90 -55.79 -8.92
CA GLU A 71 17.80 -56.63 -8.12
C GLU A 71 17.25 -58.05 -7.97
N GLN A 72 15.93 -58.19 -7.79
CA GLN A 72 15.28 -59.50 -7.73
C GLN A 72 15.34 -60.23 -9.07
N GLU A 73 15.10 -59.53 -10.19
CA GLU A 73 15.18 -60.10 -11.53
C GLU A 73 16.61 -60.57 -11.85
N VAL A 74 17.62 -59.74 -11.54
CA VAL A 74 19.04 -60.09 -11.68
C VAL A 74 19.41 -61.28 -10.81
N PHE A 75 18.90 -61.36 -9.57
CA PHE A 75 19.14 -62.48 -8.67
C PHE A 75 18.60 -63.79 -9.24
N GLU A 76 17.34 -63.81 -9.69
CA GLU A 76 16.70 -64.99 -10.29
C GLU A 76 17.42 -65.45 -11.57
N LEU A 77 17.78 -64.50 -12.45
CA LEU A 77 18.54 -64.78 -13.67
C LEU A 77 19.93 -65.33 -13.36
N THR A 78 20.62 -64.79 -12.35
CA THR A 78 21.95 -65.24 -11.94
C THR A 78 21.89 -66.64 -11.31
N ARG A 79 20.92 -66.90 -10.44
CA ARG A 79 20.69 -68.23 -9.84
C ARG A 79 20.50 -69.28 -10.94
N ARG A 80 19.61 -69.00 -11.88
CA ARG A 80 19.28 -69.92 -12.97
C ARG A 80 20.45 -70.17 -13.91
N ARG A 81 21.25 -69.15 -14.19
CA ARG A 81 22.51 -69.30 -14.94
C ARG A 81 23.47 -70.25 -14.24
N ALA A 82 23.62 -70.13 -12.92
CA ALA A 82 24.49 -71.01 -12.14
C ALA A 82 24.01 -72.48 -12.15
N GLU A 83 22.71 -72.70 -11.94
CA GLU A 83 22.09 -74.03 -12.04
C GLU A 83 22.30 -74.66 -13.42
N MET A 84 22.13 -73.88 -14.50
CA MET A 84 22.36 -74.32 -15.87
C MET A 84 23.83 -74.69 -16.12
N GLU A 85 24.78 -73.88 -15.63
CA GLU A 85 26.22 -74.16 -15.71
C GLU A 85 26.60 -75.45 -14.97
N GLU A 86 26.07 -75.67 -13.78
CA GLU A 86 26.32 -76.87 -12.97
C GLU A 86 25.82 -78.14 -13.68
N ILE A 87 24.60 -78.12 -14.21
CA ILE A 87 24.03 -79.25 -14.94
C ILE A 87 24.77 -79.53 -16.24
N SER A 88 25.24 -78.50 -16.95
CA SER A 88 26.03 -78.67 -18.18
C SER A 88 27.37 -79.40 -17.95
N ARG A 89 27.96 -79.23 -16.75
CA ARG A 89 29.22 -79.88 -16.35
C ARG A 89 28.99 -81.27 -15.76
N SER A 90 27.78 -81.54 -15.30
CA SER A 90 27.39 -82.86 -14.77
C SER A 90 27.41 -83.92 -15.86
N LYS A 91 27.96 -85.10 -15.54
CA LYS A 91 27.90 -86.29 -16.42
C LYS A 91 26.63 -87.13 -16.18
N ASP A 92 25.79 -86.76 -15.22
CA ASP A 92 24.57 -87.48 -14.87
C ASP A 92 23.40 -87.07 -15.78
N ARG A 93 23.03 -87.98 -16.69
CA ARG A 93 21.93 -87.79 -17.65
C ARG A 93 20.54 -87.82 -17.00
N LEU A 94 20.37 -88.47 -15.86
CA LEU A 94 19.09 -88.51 -15.14
C LEU A 94 18.83 -87.19 -14.41
N HIS A 95 19.86 -86.62 -13.78
CA HIS A 95 19.79 -85.29 -13.17
C HIS A 95 19.44 -84.19 -14.18
N PHE A 96 19.98 -84.27 -15.41
CA PHE A 96 19.60 -83.37 -16.49
C PHE A 96 18.10 -83.47 -16.83
N LEU A 97 17.58 -84.69 -17.04
CA LEU A 97 16.18 -84.90 -17.43
C LEU A 97 15.18 -84.46 -16.34
N GLN A 98 15.54 -84.60 -15.06
CA GLN A 98 14.68 -84.17 -13.95
C GLN A 98 14.64 -82.65 -13.77
N SER A 99 15.75 -81.97 -14.05
CA SER A 99 15.91 -80.51 -13.85
C SER A 99 15.53 -79.68 -15.09
N PHE A 100 15.45 -80.29 -16.27
CA PHE A 100 15.13 -79.60 -17.52
C PHE A 100 13.77 -78.87 -17.53
N PRO A 101 12.66 -79.44 -16.99
CA PRO A 101 11.35 -78.77 -17.03
C PRO A 101 11.30 -77.45 -16.26
N SER A 102 11.95 -77.37 -15.09
CA SER A 102 12.04 -76.13 -14.31
C SER A 102 12.96 -75.11 -14.99
N LEU A 103 13.99 -75.57 -15.70
CA LEU A 103 14.93 -74.72 -16.45
C LEU A 103 14.44 -74.28 -17.83
N ASN A 104 13.37 -74.87 -18.37
CA ASN A 104 12.82 -74.47 -19.66
C ASN A 104 11.75 -73.35 -19.55
N ALA A 105 11.13 -73.15 -18.38
CA ALA A 105 10.08 -72.14 -18.20
C ALA A 105 10.65 -70.72 -18.04
N ALA A 106 10.53 -69.84 -19.03
CA ALA A 106 11.09 -68.48 -18.96
C ALA A 106 10.67 -67.72 -17.69
N PRO A 107 11.61 -67.11 -16.94
CA PRO A 107 11.24 -66.27 -15.81
C PRO A 107 10.44 -65.04 -16.29
N PRO A 108 9.53 -64.51 -15.47
CA PRO A 108 8.83 -63.28 -15.80
C PRO A 108 9.84 -62.12 -15.77
N THR A 109 10.12 -61.56 -16.95
CA THR A 109 11.00 -60.41 -17.13
C THR A 109 10.17 -59.18 -17.47
N LYS A 110 10.49 -58.04 -16.86
CA LYS A 110 9.83 -56.76 -17.14
C LYS A 110 10.60 -56.02 -18.23
N ASP A 111 9.89 -55.28 -19.08
CA ASP A 111 10.56 -54.35 -20.00
C ASP A 111 10.96 -53.08 -19.26
N TRP A 112 12.26 -52.76 -19.30
CA TRP A 112 12.87 -51.63 -18.60
C TRP A 112 13.21 -50.46 -19.51
N THR A 113 12.94 -50.55 -20.83
CA THR A 113 13.32 -49.49 -21.80
C THR A 113 12.67 -48.14 -21.52
N ASP A 114 11.41 -48.12 -21.07
CA ASP A 114 10.66 -46.87 -20.79
C ASP A 114 10.83 -46.36 -19.33
N VAL A 115 11.55 -47.09 -18.48
CA VAL A 115 11.71 -46.71 -17.06
C VAL A 115 12.86 -45.72 -16.93
N SER A 116 12.54 -44.44 -16.72
CA SER A 116 13.54 -43.40 -16.42
C SER A 116 13.10 -42.51 -15.26
N ILE A 117 14.11 -41.93 -14.58
CA ILE A 117 13.89 -40.89 -13.57
C ILE A 117 13.84 -39.56 -14.32
N CYS A 118 12.68 -38.92 -14.40
CA CYS A 118 12.50 -37.66 -15.11
C CYS A 118 12.94 -36.47 -14.23
N PRO A 119 14.01 -35.72 -14.58
CA PRO A 119 14.43 -34.54 -13.83
C PRO A 119 13.45 -33.36 -13.94
N ALA A 120 12.54 -33.39 -14.92
CA ALA A 120 11.57 -32.33 -15.17
C ALA A 120 10.60 -32.08 -14.00
N ILE A 121 10.51 -32.99 -13.04
CA ILE A 121 9.74 -32.80 -11.79
C ILE A 121 10.24 -31.62 -10.94
N TYR A 122 11.47 -31.15 -11.17
CA TYR A 122 12.04 -29.99 -10.48
C TYR A 122 11.93 -28.71 -11.32
N GLU A 123 11.64 -28.83 -12.61
CA GLU A 123 11.55 -27.69 -13.51
C GLU A 123 10.39 -26.78 -13.12
N GLY A 124 10.66 -25.48 -13.09
CA GLY A 124 9.65 -24.47 -12.78
C GLY A 124 9.31 -24.31 -11.31
N ILE A 125 9.81 -25.15 -10.39
CA ILE A 125 9.53 -24.99 -8.94
C ILE A 125 10.00 -23.59 -8.47
N THR A 126 11.23 -23.22 -8.77
CA THR A 126 11.79 -21.90 -8.40
C THR A 126 10.99 -20.75 -9.03
N ARG A 127 10.57 -20.90 -10.29
CA ARG A 127 9.76 -19.89 -10.98
C ARG A 127 8.42 -19.70 -10.28
N THR A 128 7.72 -20.78 -9.99
CA THR A 128 6.42 -20.76 -9.29
C THR A 128 6.55 -20.13 -7.90
N ALA A 129 7.58 -20.51 -7.14
CA ALA A 129 7.85 -19.94 -5.82
C ALA A 129 8.14 -18.43 -5.90
N LEU A 130 8.94 -17.98 -6.87
CA LEU A 130 9.24 -16.56 -7.07
C LEU A 130 8.00 -15.74 -7.43
N VAL A 131 7.15 -16.25 -8.35
CA VAL A 131 5.90 -15.56 -8.72
C VAL A 131 5.02 -15.38 -7.48
N LYS A 132 4.82 -16.45 -6.71
CA LYS A 132 4.03 -16.40 -5.47
C LYS A 132 4.63 -15.42 -4.45
N ALA A 133 5.94 -15.42 -4.27
CA ALA A 133 6.64 -14.50 -3.36
C ALA A 133 6.46 -13.03 -3.77
N VAL A 134 6.51 -12.73 -5.07
CA VAL A 134 6.29 -11.37 -5.59
C VAL A 134 4.86 -10.92 -5.34
N ASP A 135 3.87 -11.78 -5.56
CA ASP A 135 2.46 -11.46 -5.30
C ASP A 135 2.23 -11.17 -3.80
N GLU A 136 2.76 -12.03 -2.91
CA GLU A 136 2.66 -11.85 -1.47
C GLU A 136 3.38 -10.58 -0.98
N LEU A 137 4.56 -10.27 -1.52
CA LEU A 137 5.29 -9.05 -1.19
C LEU A 137 4.52 -7.81 -1.64
N THR A 138 3.97 -7.83 -2.85
CA THR A 138 3.20 -6.71 -3.39
C THR A 138 1.98 -6.42 -2.51
N GLU A 139 1.26 -7.46 -2.10
CA GLU A 139 0.11 -7.35 -1.22
C GLU A 139 0.52 -6.87 0.19
N THR A 140 1.64 -7.37 0.72
CA THR A 140 2.17 -6.94 2.02
C THR A 140 2.57 -5.47 2.01
N ILE A 141 3.27 -5.01 0.96
CA ILE A 141 3.64 -3.59 0.79
C ILE A 141 2.39 -2.72 0.75
N LYS A 142 1.38 -3.14 -0.03
CA LYS A 142 0.12 -2.38 -0.15
C LYS A 142 -0.57 -2.24 1.21
N ASN A 143 -0.75 -3.34 1.94
CA ASN A 143 -1.40 -3.34 3.25
C ASN A 143 -0.64 -2.49 4.29
N GLU A 144 0.69 -2.59 4.32
CA GLU A 144 1.50 -1.77 5.22
C GLU A 144 1.46 -0.27 4.85
N MET A 145 1.45 0.06 3.55
CA MET A 145 1.27 1.45 3.08
C MET A 145 -0.10 2.03 3.45
N GLU A 146 -1.17 1.25 3.35
CA GLU A 146 -2.51 1.65 3.77
C GLU A 146 -2.54 1.91 5.29
N MET A 147 -1.99 1.02 6.09
CA MET A 147 -1.93 1.22 7.55
C MET A 147 -1.11 2.45 7.97
N ILE A 148 0.02 2.72 7.31
CA ILE A 148 0.80 3.93 7.55
C ILE A 148 -0.03 5.17 7.22
N ARG A 149 -0.72 5.16 6.07
CA ARG A 149 -1.58 6.27 5.63
C ARG A 149 -2.69 6.53 6.64
N ASP A 150 -3.38 5.50 7.09
CA ASP A 150 -4.46 5.60 8.08
C ASP A 150 -3.96 6.14 9.42
N ALA A 151 -2.84 5.62 9.93
CA ALA A 151 -2.24 6.10 11.17
C ALA A 151 -1.80 7.58 11.07
N GLN A 152 -1.23 7.99 9.92
CA GLN A 152 -0.91 9.39 9.67
C GLN A 152 -2.18 10.24 9.63
N PHE A 153 -3.23 9.76 9.00
CA PHE A 153 -4.50 10.47 8.89
C PHE A 153 -5.18 10.63 10.26
N ASP A 154 -5.19 9.58 11.09
CA ASP A 154 -5.68 9.65 12.47
C ASP A 154 -4.89 10.64 13.31
N ASN A 155 -3.56 10.70 13.14
CA ASN A 155 -2.73 11.70 13.81
C ASN A 155 -3.10 13.12 13.39
N ILE A 156 -3.35 13.34 12.10
CA ILE A 156 -3.77 14.64 11.56
C ILE A 156 -5.13 15.04 12.16
N ARG A 157 -6.09 14.13 12.22
CA ARG A 157 -7.44 14.37 12.76
C ARG A 157 -7.46 14.73 14.25
N GLN A 158 -6.43 14.39 15.02
CA GLN A 158 -6.29 14.88 16.40
C GLN A 158 -6.22 16.42 16.48
N ASN A 159 -5.87 17.09 15.38
CA ASN A 159 -5.81 18.54 15.27
C ASN A 159 -7.08 19.14 14.62
N ALA A 160 -8.19 18.38 14.59
CA ALA A 160 -9.43 18.84 14.00
C ALA A 160 -9.97 20.09 14.71
N VAL A 161 -10.34 21.09 13.92
CA VAL A 161 -10.94 22.34 14.39
C VAL A 161 -12.29 22.57 13.76
N ASP A 162 -13.18 23.16 14.56
CA ASP A 162 -14.53 23.46 14.13
C ASP A 162 -14.62 24.86 13.49
N VAL A 163 -14.50 24.93 12.16
CA VAL A 163 -14.47 26.19 11.40
C VAL A 163 -15.88 26.72 11.15
N THR A 164 -16.12 28.01 11.41
CA THR A 164 -17.40 28.69 11.09
C THR A 164 -17.15 29.87 10.17
N LEU A 165 -18.02 30.11 9.20
CA LEU A 165 -17.87 31.17 8.19
C LEU A 165 -18.28 32.54 8.75
N ASP A 166 -17.51 33.59 8.45
CA ASP A 166 -17.79 34.94 8.92
C ASP A 166 -18.76 35.69 7.97
N PRO A 167 -20.01 35.95 8.39
CA PRO A 167 -20.99 36.68 7.57
C PRO A 167 -20.59 38.14 7.31
N TYR A 168 -19.71 38.72 8.13
CA TYR A 168 -19.26 40.10 7.96
C TYR A 168 -18.16 40.22 6.91
N MET A 169 -17.43 39.14 6.61
CA MET A 169 -16.40 39.09 5.58
C MET A 169 -16.88 38.46 4.27
N ALA A 170 -17.99 37.73 4.29
CA ALA A 170 -18.56 37.10 3.10
C ALA A 170 -18.90 38.10 1.99
N HIS A 171 -18.61 37.71 0.75
CA HIS A 171 -19.08 38.42 -0.45
C HIS A 171 -20.61 38.51 -0.49
N PRO A 172 -21.24 39.61 -0.94
CA PRO A 172 -22.70 39.79 -0.89
C PRO A 172 -23.54 38.80 -1.72
N ALA A 173 -22.92 38.13 -2.70
CA ALA A 173 -23.55 37.05 -3.47
C ALA A 173 -23.58 35.70 -2.73
N LEU A 174 -22.87 35.56 -1.60
CA LEU A 174 -22.84 34.33 -0.82
C LEU A 174 -23.97 34.30 0.21
N ILE A 175 -24.61 33.14 0.32
CA ILE A 175 -25.64 32.84 1.31
C ILE A 175 -25.06 31.80 2.26
N LEU A 176 -25.03 32.16 3.55
CA LEU A 176 -24.56 31.28 4.63
C LEU A 176 -25.76 30.64 5.34
N SER A 177 -25.59 29.39 5.78
CA SER A 177 -26.54 28.72 6.67
C SER A 177 -26.54 29.36 8.07
N ASN A 178 -27.58 29.08 8.86
CA ASN A 178 -27.73 29.62 10.22
C ASN A 178 -26.59 29.19 11.16
N ASP A 179 -26.10 27.95 11.01
CA ASP A 179 -24.96 27.40 11.75
C ASP A 179 -23.59 27.91 11.23
N ARG A 180 -23.58 28.68 10.14
CA ARG A 180 -22.39 29.21 9.46
C ARG A 180 -21.42 28.11 8.99
N LYS A 181 -21.90 26.89 8.74
CA LYS A 181 -21.10 25.77 8.23
C LYS A 181 -21.22 25.57 6.73
N GLN A 182 -22.26 26.13 6.12
CA GLN A 182 -22.54 25.95 4.70
C GLN A 182 -22.54 27.30 3.99
N VAL A 183 -22.07 27.28 2.74
CA VAL A 183 -22.08 28.43 1.84
C VAL A 183 -22.49 27.99 0.45
N HIS A 184 -23.33 28.80 -0.18
CA HIS A 184 -23.65 28.68 -1.60
C HIS A 184 -23.73 30.08 -2.23
N CYS A 185 -23.50 30.14 -3.53
CA CYS A 185 -23.73 31.36 -4.30
C CYS A 185 -25.24 31.50 -4.56
N GLY A 186 -25.80 32.66 -4.25
CA GLY A 186 -27.17 33.01 -4.62
C GLY A 186 -27.24 33.65 -6.01
N ASP A 187 -28.46 33.72 -6.55
CA ASP A 187 -28.71 34.24 -7.90
C ASP A 187 -28.67 35.78 -7.98
N ALA A 188 -28.79 36.47 -6.84
CA ALA A 188 -28.90 37.92 -6.77
C ALA A 188 -27.90 38.54 -5.79
N TRP A 189 -27.36 39.70 -6.17
CA TRP A 189 -26.46 40.49 -5.33
C TRP A 189 -27.26 41.21 -4.25
N LYS A 190 -27.04 40.86 -2.98
CA LYS A 190 -27.66 41.57 -1.86
C LYS A 190 -26.97 42.90 -1.66
N LYS A 191 -27.73 44.01 -1.60
CA LYS A 191 -27.22 45.30 -1.13
C LYS A 191 -27.01 45.23 0.38
N LEU A 192 -25.80 44.83 0.78
CA LEU A 192 -25.37 44.87 2.17
C LEU A 192 -24.71 46.22 2.47
N PRO A 193 -24.72 46.70 3.72
CA PRO A 193 -23.97 47.89 4.10
C PRO A 193 -22.50 47.68 3.72
N ASP A 194 -21.90 48.67 3.05
CA ASP A 194 -20.49 48.64 2.72
C ASP A 194 -19.70 48.63 4.03
N ARG A 195 -19.17 47.45 4.35
CA ARG A 195 -18.24 47.26 5.45
C ARG A 195 -16.90 47.00 4.80
N SER A 196 -15.91 47.83 5.16
CA SER A 196 -14.57 47.84 4.57
C SER A 196 -13.82 46.50 4.56
N LYS A 197 -14.31 45.49 5.28
CA LYS A 197 -13.68 44.17 5.43
C LYS A 197 -14.23 43.08 4.48
N ARG A 198 -15.24 43.35 3.63
CA ARG A 198 -15.77 42.37 2.67
C ARG A 198 -14.87 42.19 1.44
N PHE A 199 -14.86 40.99 0.89
CA PHE A 199 -14.28 40.72 -0.42
C PHE A 199 -15.11 41.38 -1.53
N GLU A 200 -14.43 42.08 -2.44
CA GLU A 200 -15.03 42.69 -3.62
C GLU A 200 -13.94 42.98 -4.67
N PRO A 201 -14.01 42.43 -5.89
CA PRO A 201 -15.13 41.70 -6.50
C PRO A 201 -15.08 40.18 -6.31
N ALA A 202 -14.09 39.64 -5.59
CA ALA A 202 -13.93 38.19 -5.45
C ALA A 202 -15.06 37.56 -4.61
N ILE A 203 -15.63 36.45 -5.07
CA ILE A 203 -16.73 35.72 -4.40
C ILE A 203 -16.14 34.78 -3.34
N ASN A 204 -15.62 35.37 -2.26
CA ASN A 204 -14.92 34.64 -1.19
C ASN A 204 -15.61 34.85 0.17
N VAL A 205 -15.38 33.90 1.08
CA VAL A 205 -15.69 34.04 2.51
C VAL A 205 -14.55 33.48 3.35
N LEU A 206 -14.27 34.15 4.47
CA LEU A 206 -13.29 33.73 5.47
C LEU A 206 -13.98 33.02 6.64
N GLY A 207 -13.24 32.15 7.30
CA GLY A 207 -13.58 31.62 8.61
C GLY A 207 -13.50 32.70 9.69
N THR A 208 -14.31 32.55 10.73
CA THR A 208 -14.35 33.45 11.89
C THR A 208 -13.11 33.26 12.76
N GLN A 209 -12.58 32.05 12.83
CA GLN A 209 -11.40 31.72 13.61
C GLN A 209 -10.12 32.05 12.84
N GLY A 210 -9.23 32.81 13.48
CA GLY A 210 -7.85 33.02 13.05
C GLY A 210 -6.88 32.25 13.93
N PHE A 211 -5.81 31.73 13.34
CA PHE A 211 -4.83 30.91 14.04
C PHE A 211 -3.41 31.48 13.90
N SER A 212 -2.70 31.60 15.01
CA SER A 212 -1.32 32.13 15.07
C SER A 212 -0.27 31.06 15.38
N SER A 213 -0.69 29.87 15.82
CA SER A 213 0.19 28.73 16.14
C SER A 213 -0.61 27.41 16.17
N GLY A 214 0.07 26.27 16.32
CA GLY A 214 -0.53 24.92 16.26
C GLY A 214 -0.68 24.30 14.86
N ARG A 215 -0.97 23.00 14.82
CA ARG A 215 -1.42 22.30 13.61
C ARG A 215 -2.94 22.29 13.60
N LEU A 216 -3.51 22.36 12.41
CA LEU A 216 -4.95 22.54 12.22
C LEU A 216 -5.40 21.62 11.11
N TYR A 217 -6.57 21.01 11.32
CA TYR A 217 -7.23 20.18 10.34
C TYR A 217 -8.71 20.54 10.27
N TYR A 218 -9.26 20.65 9.07
CA TYR A 218 -10.69 20.80 8.87
C TYR A 218 -11.12 20.12 7.57
N ASP A 219 -12.39 19.72 7.54
CA ASP A 219 -13.02 19.04 6.42
C ASP A 219 -14.06 19.93 5.77
N VAL A 220 -14.10 19.93 4.44
CA VAL A 220 -15.12 20.65 3.66
C VAL A 220 -15.78 19.71 2.68
N GLN A 221 -17.10 19.57 2.77
CA GLN A 221 -17.87 18.76 1.83
C GLN A 221 -18.09 19.49 0.50
N VAL A 222 -17.60 18.90 -0.59
CA VAL A 222 -17.64 19.49 -1.95
C VAL A 222 -18.36 18.61 -2.97
N LYS A 223 -19.15 17.63 -2.49
CA LYS A 223 -19.91 16.69 -3.33
C LYS A 223 -20.68 17.38 -4.45
N GLY A 224 -20.50 16.90 -5.68
CA GLY A 224 -21.25 17.37 -6.85
C GLY A 224 -20.93 18.80 -7.29
N LYS A 225 -19.91 19.44 -6.71
CA LYS A 225 -19.43 20.77 -7.14
C LYS A 225 -18.42 20.62 -8.27
N THR A 226 -18.58 21.44 -9.30
CA THR A 226 -17.72 21.42 -10.49
C THR A 226 -16.59 22.46 -10.45
N VAL A 227 -16.73 23.45 -9.56
CA VAL A 227 -15.79 24.53 -9.31
C VAL A 227 -15.82 24.87 -7.83
N TRP A 228 -14.64 24.98 -7.21
CA TRP A 228 -14.46 25.47 -5.85
C TRP A 228 -13.00 25.82 -5.60
N THR A 229 -12.75 26.67 -4.61
CA THR A 229 -11.41 26.95 -4.09
C THR A 229 -11.44 26.90 -2.56
N LEU A 230 -10.47 26.20 -1.98
CA LEU A 230 -10.37 25.98 -0.54
C LEU A 230 -8.93 26.21 -0.09
N GLY A 231 -8.77 26.71 1.14
CA GLY A 231 -7.46 26.78 1.75
C GLY A 231 -7.39 27.78 2.87
N VAL A 232 -6.27 28.49 2.96
CA VAL A 232 -6.05 29.49 4.00
C VAL A 232 -5.45 30.77 3.45
N ALA A 233 -5.70 31.86 4.15
CA ALA A 233 -5.21 33.18 3.86
C ALA A 233 -4.69 33.87 5.13
N LYS A 234 -3.75 34.79 5.00
CA LYS A 234 -3.35 35.65 6.13
C LYS A 234 -4.52 36.52 6.57
N GLY A 235 -4.58 36.86 7.86
CA GLY A 235 -5.58 37.82 8.35
C GLY A 235 -5.47 39.22 7.71
N SER A 236 -4.28 39.54 7.18
CA SER A 236 -3.91 40.81 6.56
C SER A 236 -4.06 40.85 5.03
N VAL A 237 -4.62 39.82 4.39
CA VAL A 237 -4.75 39.80 2.92
C VAL A 237 -5.58 40.98 2.40
N ASN A 238 -5.20 41.46 1.22
CA ASN A 238 -6.02 42.44 0.49
C ASN A 238 -7.33 41.80 0.04
N ARG A 239 -8.44 42.48 0.28
CA ARG A 239 -9.81 42.01 0.00
C ARG A 239 -10.52 42.83 -1.08
N LYS A 240 -9.88 43.88 -1.61
CA LYS A 240 -10.47 44.79 -2.58
C LYS A 240 -9.70 44.78 -3.91
N GLY A 241 -10.40 44.90 -5.02
CA GLY A 241 -9.80 44.94 -6.36
C GLY A 241 -9.36 43.54 -6.84
N GLU A 242 -8.41 43.48 -7.76
CA GLU A 242 -7.94 42.21 -8.31
C GLU A 242 -7.26 41.35 -7.23
N ILE A 243 -7.80 40.17 -6.96
CA ILE A 243 -7.26 39.21 -5.98
C ILE A 243 -6.62 38.06 -6.73
N LYS A 244 -5.30 37.93 -6.57
CA LYS A 244 -4.52 36.80 -7.08
C LYS A 244 -4.24 35.83 -5.93
N LEU A 245 -4.86 34.66 -5.98
CA LEU A 245 -4.70 33.60 -4.99
C LEU A 245 -3.33 32.94 -5.19
N ASN A 246 -2.33 33.38 -4.43
CA ASN A 246 -1.01 32.75 -4.38
C ASN A 246 -0.31 33.08 -3.04
N PRO A 247 0.79 32.36 -2.70
CA PRO A 247 1.50 32.58 -1.45
C PRO A 247 2.08 33.98 -1.27
N GLU A 248 2.46 34.65 -2.36
CA GLU A 248 3.01 36.01 -2.34
C GLU A 248 1.97 37.03 -1.81
N ASN A 249 0.70 36.82 -2.16
CA ASN A 249 -0.42 37.61 -1.67
C ASN A 249 -1.01 37.10 -0.35
N GLY A 250 -0.39 36.08 0.25
CA GLY A 250 -0.80 35.51 1.53
C GLY A 250 -1.91 34.47 1.44
N TYR A 251 -2.07 33.80 0.30
CA TYR A 251 -3.06 32.74 0.08
C TYR A 251 -2.38 31.39 -0.20
N TRP A 252 -2.85 30.33 0.43
CA TRP A 252 -2.44 28.94 0.16
C TRP A 252 -3.70 28.14 -0.09
N THR A 253 -4.02 27.95 -1.36
CA THR A 253 -5.31 27.41 -1.78
C THR A 253 -5.14 26.34 -2.86
N ILE A 254 -6.09 25.41 -2.86
CA ILE A 254 -6.31 24.42 -3.91
C ILE A 254 -7.66 24.71 -4.56
N CYS A 255 -7.78 24.42 -5.84
CA CYS A 255 -9.04 24.59 -6.55
C CYS A 255 -9.37 23.42 -7.47
N LEU A 256 -10.67 23.22 -7.67
CA LEU A 256 -11.23 22.40 -8.73
C LEU A 256 -11.74 23.32 -9.84
N ARG A 257 -11.38 23.00 -11.08
CA ARG A 257 -11.91 23.61 -12.30
C ARG A 257 -12.36 22.53 -13.27
N ASN A 258 -13.23 22.90 -14.21
CA ASN A 258 -13.65 22.03 -15.32
C ASN A 258 -14.11 20.62 -14.89
N ARG A 259 -14.71 20.50 -13.69
CA ARG A 259 -15.22 19.25 -13.08
C ARG A 259 -14.17 18.23 -12.62
N ASN A 260 -12.98 18.19 -13.19
CA ASN A 260 -11.96 17.18 -12.87
C ASN A 260 -10.52 17.69 -12.81
N GLU A 261 -10.28 18.99 -12.98
CA GLU A 261 -8.93 19.56 -12.97
C GLU A 261 -8.62 20.19 -11.60
N TYR A 262 -7.69 19.58 -10.87
CA TYR A 262 -7.25 20.05 -9.56
C TYR A 262 -5.95 20.83 -9.69
N PHE A 263 -5.87 21.99 -9.03
CA PHE A 263 -4.67 22.82 -9.02
C PHE A 263 -4.32 23.31 -7.63
N ALA A 264 -3.03 23.31 -7.30
CA ALA A 264 -2.48 24.13 -6.22
C ALA A 264 -2.16 25.52 -6.77
N LEU A 265 -2.73 26.56 -6.15
CA LEU A 265 -2.58 27.95 -6.59
C LEU A 265 -1.29 28.56 -6.02
N ALA A 266 -0.16 28.19 -6.64
CA ALA A 266 1.13 28.85 -6.42
C ALA A 266 1.29 30.07 -7.35
N ALA A 267 2.48 30.69 -7.39
CA ALA A 267 2.75 31.79 -8.33
C ALA A 267 2.41 31.43 -9.78
N HIS A 268 2.65 30.17 -10.15
CA HIS A 268 2.11 29.52 -11.33
C HIS A 268 1.26 28.32 -10.87
N PRO A 269 0.00 28.16 -11.33
CA PRO A 269 -0.84 27.03 -10.94
C PRO A 269 -0.17 25.69 -11.24
N VAL A 270 -0.14 24.80 -10.24
CA VAL A 270 0.46 23.47 -10.35
C VAL A 270 -0.66 22.42 -10.44
N PRO A 271 -0.75 21.63 -11.52
CA PRO A 271 -1.73 20.54 -11.63
C PRO A 271 -1.50 19.47 -10.55
N LEU A 272 -2.58 18.96 -9.98
CA LEU A 272 -2.55 17.90 -8.98
C LEU A 272 -3.14 16.61 -9.56
N SER A 273 -2.38 15.53 -9.52
CA SER A 273 -2.87 14.19 -9.86
C SER A 273 -3.56 13.58 -8.65
N VAL A 274 -4.86 13.33 -8.78
CA VAL A 274 -5.68 12.69 -7.74
C VAL A 274 -6.04 11.30 -8.24
N ASN A 275 -5.37 10.27 -7.72
CA ASN A 275 -5.49 8.89 -8.21
C ASN A 275 -6.90 8.31 -8.03
N ASP A 276 -7.58 8.72 -6.95
CA ASP A 276 -9.00 8.48 -6.71
C ASP A 276 -9.66 9.80 -6.34
N PRO A 277 -10.70 10.29 -7.04
CA PRO A 277 -11.45 11.45 -6.55
C PRO A 277 -11.86 11.16 -5.10
N PRO A 278 -11.62 12.10 -4.16
CA PRO A 278 -11.60 11.80 -2.74
C PRO A 278 -12.81 10.93 -2.34
N GLU A 279 -12.55 9.68 -1.93
CA GLU A 279 -13.55 8.61 -1.70
C GLU A 279 -14.65 9.01 -0.72
N LYS A 280 -14.35 10.02 0.10
CA LYS A 280 -15.33 10.81 0.82
C LYS A 280 -15.23 12.19 0.21
N ASP A 281 -16.36 12.73 -0.23
CA ASP A 281 -16.60 14.02 -0.86
C ASP A 281 -16.06 15.26 -0.07
N LEU A 282 -14.84 15.19 0.46
CA LEU A 282 -14.23 16.01 1.48
C LEU A 282 -12.85 16.46 0.97
N ALA A 283 -12.61 17.76 0.99
CA ALA A 283 -11.26 18.30 0.84
C ALA A 283 -10.63 18.44 2.24
N HIS A 284 -9.46 17.82 2.42
CA HIS A 284 -8.69 17.86 3.66
C HIS A 284 -7.67 19.01 3.60
N CYS A 285 -7.66 19.88 4.60
CA CYS A 285 -6.69 20.97 4.71
C CYS A 285 -5.84 20.78 5.96
N PHE A 286 -4.51 20.63 5.78
CA PHE A 286 -3.53 20.43 6.85
C PHE A 286 -2.51 21.58 6.88
N LEU A 287 -2.15 22.05 8.08
CA LEU A 287 -1.24 23.19 8.25
C LEU A 287 -0.24 23.02 9.38
N THR A 288 0.95 23.58 9.17
CA THR A 288 1.87 24.09 10.19
C THR A 288 1.91 25.62 10.06
N PRO A 289 1.87 26.41 11.15
CA PRO A 289 1.35 27.77 11.11
C PRO A 289 2.42 28.85 10.93
N TRP A 290 2.05 29.87 10.15
CA TRP A 290 2.34 31.29 10.43
C TRP A 290 1.12 32.11 9.94
N GLU A 291 0.35 32.63 10.91
CA GLU A 291 -0.86 33.48 10.75
C GLU A 291 -1.80 33.13 9.57
N ALA A 292 -2.74 32.21 9.81
CA ALA A 292 -3.70 31.76 8.80
C ALA A 292 -5.16 31.89 9.28
N SER A 293 -6.04 32.33 8.39
CA SER A 293 -7.50 32.38 8.45
C SER A 293 -8.04 31.49 7.32
N THR A 294 -9.07 30.69 7.57
CA THR A 294 -9.58 29.72 6.58
C THR A 294 -10.35 30.40 5.45
N GLU A 295 -10.13 30.05 4.19
CA GLU A 295 -10.90 30.53 3.05
C GLU A 295 -11.72 29.44 2.39
N VAL A 296 -12.99 29.76 2.16
CA VAL A 296 -13.89 28.97 1.32
C VAL A 296 -14.39 29.87 0.20
N CYS A 297 -14.10 29.51 -1.04
CA CYS A 297 -14.58 30.20 -2.22
C CYS A 297 -15.39 29.22 -3.07
N ALA A 298 -16.66 29.55 -3.28
CA ALA A 298 -17.53 28.86 -4.21
C ALA A 298 -17.91 29.89 -5.30
N GLN A 299 -17.39 29.71 -6.51
CA GLN A 299 -17.87 30.45 -7.67
C GLN A 299 -19.04 29.68 -8.32
N PRO A 300 -20.08 30.38 -8.81
CA PRO A 300 -21.21 29.75 -9.47
C PRO A 300 -20.84 29.17 -10.83
N SER A 301 -21.63 28.18 -11.23
CA SER A 301 -21.76 27.70 -12.62
C SER A 301 -22.35 28.78 -13.52
#